data_AF-A0A5E5BGG4-F1
#
_entry.id   AF-A0A5E5BGG4-F1
#
_cell.length_a   1.000
_cell.length_b   1.000
_cell.length_c   1.000
_cell.angle_alpha   90.00
_cell.angle_beta   90.00
_cell.angle_gamma   90.00
#
_symmetry.space_group_name_H-M   'P 1'
#
loop_
_entity.id
_entity.type
_entity.pdbx_description
1 polymer ?
#
loop_
_entity_poly.entity_id
_entity_poly.type
_entity_poly.pdbx_seq_one_letter_code
_entity_poly.pdbx_strand_id
1 'polypeptide(L)'
;MAGLTKAQKAEKAAASARAKALATASLTEEQFAALSEEEKAKILATVDAAGGGNDDSPELVTMVRDADLYPEPHEAQVHPDEVDNYRPGGWTEA
;
A
#
# COMPACT_ATOMS: atom_id res chain seq x y z
N MET A 1 1.15 -12.37 27.61
CA MET A 1 0.84 -11.88 26.25
C MET A 1 0.38 -13.07 25.43
N ALA A 2 -0.93 -13.30 25.28
CA ALA A 2 -1.44 -14.42 24.50
C ALA A 2 -1.25 -14.11 23.00
N GLY A 3 -0.30 -14.80 22.35
CA GLY A 3 -0.19 -14.78 20.90
C GLY A 3 -1.38 -15.48 20.27
N LEU A 4 -1.91 -14.91 19.17
CA LEU A 4 -2.95 -15.54 18.36
C LEU A 4 -2.47 -16.92 17.90
N THR A 5 -3.29 -17.94 18.12
CA THR A 5 -3.02 -19.30 17.63
C THR A 5 -3.00 -19.31 16.09
N LYS A 6 -2.36 -20.32 15.49
CA LYS A 6 -2.28 -20.46 14.02
C LYS A 6 -3.65 -20.41 13.34
N ALA A 7 -4.69 -20.96 13.99
CA ALA A 7 -6.07 -20.91 13.52
C ALA A 7 -6.61 -19.48 13.51
N GLN A 8 -6.40 -18.71 14.58
CA GLN A 8 -6.85 -17.32 14.67
C GLN A 8 -6.11 -16.41 13.67
N LYS A 9 -4.85 -16.70 13.35
CA LYS A 9 -4.11 -15.98 12.30
C LYS A 9 -4.68 -16.26 10.92
N ALA A 10 -5.06 -17.50 10.63
CA ALA A 10 -5.68 -17.87 9.36
C ALA A 10 -7.06 -17.22 9.19
N GLU A 11 -7.88 -17.22 10.24
CA GLU A 11 -9.20 -16.56 10.23
C GLU A 11 -9.06 -15.04 10.03
N LYS A 12 -8.11 -14.41 10.73
CA LYS A 12 -7.84 -12.98 10.57
C LYS A 12 -7.32 -12.63 9.17
N ALA A 13 -6.50 -13.49 8.57
CA ALA A 13 -6.04 -13.31 7.20
C ALA A 13 -7.19 -13.41 6.19
N ALA A 14 -8.09 -14.39 6.36
CA ALA A 14 -9.28 -14.54 5.51
C ALA A 14 -10.25 -13.35 5.66
N ALA A 15 -10.50 -12.90 6.89
CA ALA A 15 -11.32 -11.72 7.17
C ALA A 15 -10.71 -10.45 6.56
N SER A 16 -9.39 -10.28 6.71
CA SER A 16 -8.67 -9.15 6.11
C SER A 16 -8.69 -9.17 4.59
N ALA A 17 -8.56 -10.35 3.97
CA ALA A 17 -8.65 -10.49 2.52
C ALA A 17 -10.05 -10.12 2.00
N ARG A 18 -11.11 -10.59 2.69
CA ARG A 18 -12.50 -10.23 2.36
C ARG A 18 -12.75 -8.72 2.53
N ALA A 19 -12.27 -8.12 3.61
CA ALA A 19 -12.39 -6.67 3.83
C ALA A 19 -11.67 -5.85 2.76
N LYS A 20 -10.46 -6.27 2.35
CA LYS A 20 -9.72 -5.62 1.27
C LYS A 20 -10.43 -5.75 -0.08
N ALA A 21 -11.07 -6.89 -0.34
CA ALA A 21 -11.83 -7.13 -1.57
C ALA A 21 -13.09 -6.27 -1.66
N LEU A 22 -13.81 -6.15 -0.54
CA LEU A 22 -14.93 -5.22 -0.39
C LEU A 22 -14.50 -3.77 -0.65
N ALA A 23 -13.41 -3.33 -0.04
CA ALA A 23 -12.89 -1.97 -0.22
C ALA A 23 -12.48 -1.69 -1.67
N THR A 24 -11.75 -2.61 -2.30
CA THR A 24 -11.29 -2.47 -3.70
C THR A 24 -12.46 -2.40 -4.66
N ALA A 25 -13.48 -3.24 -4.46
CA ALA A 25 -14.67 -3.26 -5.30
C ALA A 25 -15.68 -2.16 -4.93
N SER A 26 -15.43 -1.37 -3.89
CA SER A 26 -16.39 -0.40 -3.32
C SER A 26 -17.76 -1.04 -3.01
N LEU A 27 -17.73 -2.26 -2.48
CA LEU A 27 -18.92 -3.05 -2.14
C LEU A 27 -19.11 -3.13 -0.62
N THR A 28 -20.36 -3.17 -0.18
CA THR A 28 -20.71 -3.50 1.20
C THR A 28 -20.70 -5.01 1.43
N GLU A 29 -20.60 -5.43 2.69
CA GLU A 29 -20.64 -6.86 3.04
C GLU A 29 -21.94 -7.54 2.59
N GLU A 30 -23.05 -6.80 2.62
CA GLU A 30 -24.36 -7.24 2.14
C GLU A 30 -24.37 -7.42 0.61
N GLN A 31 -23.78 -6.48 -0.13
CA GLN A 31 -23.67 -6.58 -1.58
C GLN A 31 -22.79 -7.77 -1.97
N PHE A 32 -21.66 -7.96 -1.30
CA PHE A 32 -20.79 -9.11 -1.54
C PHE A 32 -21.47 -10.44 -1.16
N ALA A 33 -22.24 -10.49 -0.08
CA ALA A 33 -22.99 -11.69 0.31
C ALA A 33 -24.07 -12.05 -0.71
N ALA A 34 -24.69 -11.04 -1.34
CA ALA A 34 -25.71 -11.19 -2.38
C ALA A 34 -25.16 -11.62 -3.75
N LEU A 35 -23.84 -11.53 -3.97
CA LEU A 35 -23.20 -12.00 -5.20
C LEU A 35 -23.16 -13.53 -5.27
N SER A 36 -23.07 -14.04 -6.50
CA SER A 36 -22.80 -15.46 -6.74
C SER A 36 -21.40 -15.85 -6.25
N GLU A 37 -21.19 -17.13 -5.95
CA GLU A 37 -19.88 -17.63 -5.51
C GLU A 37 -18.77 -17.39 -6.57
N GLU A 38 -19.13 -17.41 -7.86
CA GLU A 38 -18.18 -17.11 -8.95
C GLU A 38 -17.74 -15.64 -8.93
N GLU A 39 -18.67 -14.70 -8.69
CA GLU A 39 -18.35 -13.28 -8.58
C GLU A 39 -17.54 -12.98 -7.31
N LYS A 40 -17.90 -13.61 -6.18
CA LYS A 40 -17.11 -13.53 -4.94
C LYS A 40 -15.68 -14.02 -5.16
N ALA A 41 -15.52 -15.16 -5.82
CA ALA A 41 -14.21 -15.72 -6.15
C ALA A 41 -13.41 -14.80 -7.07
N LYS A 42 -14.07 -14.16 -8.05
CA LYS A 42 -13.42 -13.20 -8.96
C LYS A 42 -12.96 -11.94 -8.22
N ILE A 43 -13.76 -11.42 -7.30
CA ILE A 43 -13.44 -10.26 -6.46
C ILE A 43 -12.28 -10.57 -5.51
N LEU A 44 -12.29 -11.75 -4.87
CA LEU A 44 -11.15 -12.22 -4.05
C LEU A 44 -9.89 -12.43 -4.90
N ALA A 45 -10.02 -13.01 -6.09
CA ALA A 45 -8.90 -13.24 -7.01
C ALA A 45 -8.30 -11.94 -7.54
N THR A 46 -9.11 -10.89 -7.74
CA THR A 46 -8.58 -9.55 -8.05
C THR A 46 -7.76 -8.96 -6.90
N VAL A 47 -8.05 -9.30 -5.65
CA VAL A 47 -7.22 -8.89 -4.49
C VAL A 47 -5.92 -9.67 -4.40
N ASP A 48 -5.93 -10.96 -4.71
CA ASP A 48 -4.71 -11.79 -4.78
C ASP A 48 -3.85 -11.42 -6.01
N ALA A 49 -4.46 -11.04 -7.12
CA ALA A 49 -3.75 -10.45 -8.28
C ALA A 49 -3.19 -9.05 -7.94
N ALA A 50 -3.85 -8.32 -7.05
CA ALA A 50 -3.32 -7.14 -6.34
C ALA A 50 -2.46 -7.53 -5.11
N GLY A 51 -1.84 -8.72 -5.15
CA GLY A 51 -0.79 -9.18 -4.25
C GLY A 51 0.55 -8.44 -4.41
N GLY A 52 0.59 -7.38 -5.20
CA GLY A 52 1.57 -6.30 -5.11
C GLY A 52 0.84 -5.03 -4.68
N GLY A 53 1.34 -4.36 -3.63
CA GLY A 53 0.65 -3.29 -2.92
C GLY A 53 -0.10 -2.29 -3.80
N ASN A 54 -1.41 -2.18 -3.62
CA ASN A 54 -2.08 -0.90 -3.80
C ASN A 54 -1.89 -0.12 -2.49
N ASP A 55 -0.63 0.10 -2.13
CA ASP A 55 -0.24 1.35 -1.48
C ASP A 55 -0.51 2.35 -2.59
N ASP A 56 -1.66 3.03 -2.53
CA ASP A 56 -1.95 4.18 -3.40
C ASP A 56 -0.99 5.36 -3.11
N SER A 57 0.00 5.12 -2.23
CA SER A 57 1.19 5.92 -2.09
C SER A 57 1.90 5.95 -3.44
N PRO A 58 2.02 7.12 -4.08
CA PRO A 58 2.71 7.23 -5.35
C PRO A 58 4.16 6.75 -5.22
N GLU A 59 4.73 6.33 -6.34
CA GLU A 59 6.15 5.97 -6.40
C GLU A 59 6.99 7.12 -5.86
N LEU A 60 7.71 6.86 -4.76
CA LEU A 60 8.56 7.86 -4.12
C LEU A 60 9.70 8.24 -5.07
N VAL A 61 9.98 9.54 -5.15
CA VAL A 61 11.04 10.11 -5.97
C VAL A 61 12.35 10.10 -5.16
N THR A 62 13.40 9.52 -5.74
CA THR A 62 14.74 9.60 -5.16
C THR A 62 15.33 10.99 -5.39
N MET A 63 15.57 11.70 -4.29
CA MET A 63 16.20 13.00 -4.25
C MET A 63 17.62 12.86 -3.72
N VAL A 64 18.57 13.54 -4.36
CA VAL A 64 19.99 13.59 -4.00
C VAL A 64 20.45 15.03 -3.80
N ARG A 65 21.47 15.24 -2.97
CA ARG A 65 22.13 16.56 -2.82
C ARG A 65 23.63 16.43 -2.66
N ASP A 66 24.33 17.50 -2.98
CA ASP A 66 25.79 17.53 -2.95
C ASP A 66 26.35 17.31 -1.53
N ALA A 67 27.21 16.30 -1.38
CA ALA A 67 27.83 15.93 -0.11
C ALA A 67 28.94 16.87 0.35
N ASP A 68 29.54 17.62 -0.58
CA ASP A 68 30.57 18.63 -0.27
C ASP A 68 29.94 19.93 0.26
N LEU A 69 28.69 20.21 -0.13
CA LEU A 69 27.97 21.43 0.23
C LEU A 69 27.00 21.26 1.41
N TYR A 70 26.46 20.05 1.61
CA TYR A 70 25.44 19.79 2.62
C TYR A 70 25.83 18.60 3.50
N PRO A 71 25.49 18.59 4.81
CA PRO A 71 25.72 17.43 5.67
C PRO A 71 24.78 16.25 5.31
N GLU A 72 25.13 15.04 5.76
CA GLU A 72 24.26 13.86 5.64
C GLU A 72 22.86 14.12 6.25
N PRO A 73 21.79 13.51 5.70
CA PRO A 73 21.77 12.56 4.57
C PRO A 73 21.91 13.25 3.21
N HIS A 74 22.46 12.54 2.22
CA HIS A 74 22.60 13.01 0.84
C HIS A 74 21.60 12.37 -0.13
N GLU A 75 20.84 11.38 0.32
CA GLU A 75 19.80 10.68 -0.43
C GLU A 75 18.51 10.63 0.40
N ALA A 76 17.37 10.83 -0.24
CA ALA A 76 16.06 10.73 0.39
C ALA A 76 15.01 10.20 -0.60
N GLN A 77 14.09 9.37 -0.12
CA GLN A 77 12.87 9.01 -0.86
C GLN A 77 11.78 10.00 -0.46
N VAL A 78 11.31 10.78 -1.42
CA VAL A 78 10.41 11.93 -1.20
C VAL A 78 9.12 11.72 -2.00
N HIS A 79 7.99 12.12 -1.44
CA HIS A 79 6.72 12.09 -2.18
C HIS A 79 6.79 13.07 -3.36
N PRO A 80 6.21 12.76 -4.54
CA PRO A 80 6.23 13.66 -5.71
C PRO A 80 5.69 15.07 -5.39
N ASP A 81 4.64 15.18 -4.57
CA ASP A 81 4.09 16.48 -4.14
C ASP A 81 5.03 17.28 -3.20
N GLU A 82 6.05 16.63 -2.63
CA GLU A 82 7.01 17.26 -1.71
C GLU A 82 8.34 17.61 -2.39
N VAL A 83 8.60 17.16 -3.62
CA VAL A 83 9.85 17.40 -4.36
C VAL A 83 10.20 18.90 -4.41
N ASP A 84 9.22 19.77 -4.67
CA ASP A 84 9.44 21.21 -4.72
C ASP A 84 9.83 21.82 -3.37
N ASN A 85 9.44 21.21 -2.25
CA ASN A 85 9.85 21.66 -0.92
C ASN A 85 11.32 21.31 -0.63
N TYR A 86 11.86 20.30 -1.31
CA TYR A 86 13.25 19.85 -1.13
C TYR A 86 14.23 20.65 -2.01
N ARG A 87 13.81 21.16 -3.17
CA ARG A 87 14.66 21.94 -4.10
C ARG A 87 15.40 23.13 -3.44
N PRO A 88 14.79 23.95 -2.56
CA PRO A 88 15.50 25.03 -1.85
C PRO A 88 16.65 24.55 -0.94
N GLY A 89 16.61 23.30 -0.50
CA GLY A 89 17.66 22.67 0.31
C GLY A 89 18.83 22.09 -0.49
N GLY A 90 18.90 22.40 -1.80
CA GLY A 90 19.93 21.87 -2.70
C GLY A 90 19.68 20.45 -3.18
N TRP A 91 18.46 19.94 -3.02
CA TRP A 91 18.08 18.61 -3.47
C TRP A 91 17.61 18.60 -4.92
N THR A 92 17.98 17.56 -5.66
CA THR A 92 17.63 17.31 -7.06
C THR A 92 17.21 15.85 -7.24
N GLU A 93 16.34 15.59 -8.20
CA GLU A 93 15.95 14.22 -8.57
C GLU A 93 17.17 13.47 -9.14
N ALA A 94 17.35 12.20 -8.75
CA ALA A 94 18.51 11.36 -9.11
C ALA A 94 18.48 10.85 -10.56
#